data_AF-A0A518LQW6-F1
#
_entry.id   AF-A0A518LQW6-F1
#
_cell.length_a   1.000
_cell.length_b   1.000
_cell.length_c   1.000
_cell.angle_alpha   90.00
_cell.angle_beta   90.00
_cell.angle_gamma   90.00
#
_symmetry.space_group_name_H-M   'P 1'
#
loop_
_entity.id
_entity.type
_entity.pdbx_description
1 polymer ?
#
loop_
_entity_poly.entity_id
_entity_poly.type
_entity_poly.pdbx_seq_one_letter_code
_entity_poly.pdbx_strand_id
1 'polypeptide(L)'
;MQSLLALRRLRFAFLAAVISLPAIGCGPRLDLNEGQVSTLTIYQRECRKVPASNGTLTLSLGDISGSRVLVTLADQRGKPIFDRKEMREGDRRVIELDKRKYVVWLDRLVNLFAGRDYAQFSFMREDQWQPVAIQRIIARIEASEDVFIRNGQECSGKALAVHIRQKLAFKEGADVTFDQFVKEIASKSLTTGEAYRVKTSGGRMVKLATWLGWESEKETTTSAPADR
;
A
#
# COMPACT_ATOMS: atom_id res chain seq x y z
N MET A 1 16.06 -84.98 45.79
CA MET A 1 16.95 -84.27 44.86
C MET A 1 16.11 -83.33 44.01
N GLN A 2 16.05 -82.06 44.38
CA GLN A 2 15.36 -81.01 43.62
C GLN A 2 16.34 -80.49 42.55
N SER A 3 15.96 -80.52 41.27
CA SER A 3 16.70 -79.83 40.20
C SER A 3 15.93 -78.61 39.72
N LEU A 4 16.60 -77.48 39.87
CA LEU A 4 16.28 -76.10 39.53
C LEU A 4 16.29 -75.84 38.01
N LEU A 5 15.47 -74.85 37.60
CA LEU A 5 15.66 -73.79 36.57
C LEU A 5 16.20 -74.18 35.17
N ALA A 6 15.70 -73.66 34.05
CA ALA A 6 15.43 -72.25 33.78
C ALA A 6 14.51 -72.04 32.56
N LEU A 7 13.49 -71.19 32.70
CA LEU A 7 12.77 -70.59 31.57
C LEU A 7 13.57 -69.38 31.05
N ARG A 8 14.10 -69.44 29.83
CA ARG A 8 14.65 -68.29 29.11
C ARG A 8 13.50 -67.48 28.50
N ARG A 9 13.22 -66.32 29.07
CA ARG A 9 12.35 -65.29 28.46
C ARG A 9 13.17 -64.50 27.43
N LEU A 10 12.86 -64.67 26.14
CA LEU A 10 13.42 -63.83 25.08
C LEU A 10 12.63 -62.52 25.05
N ARG A 11 13.24 -61.44 25.54
CA ARG A 11 12.71 -60.07 25.43
C ARG A 11 13.01 -59.55 24.03
N PHE A 12 11.99 -59.41 23.18
CA PHE A 12 12.08 -58.60 21.97
C PHE A 12 12.10 -57.12 22.37
N ALA A 13 13.26 -56.48 22.24
CA ALA A 13 13.37 -55.02 22.30
C ALA A 13 12.90 -54.46 20.96
N PHE A 14 11.67 -53.93 20.92
CA PHE A 14 11.23 -53.07 19.83
C PHE A 14 11.91 -51.71 20.00
N LEU A 15 12.98 -51.48 19.22
CA LEU A 15 13.59 -50.17 19.07
C LEU A 15 12.66 -49.34 18.16
N ALA A 16 11.75 -48.56 18.75
CA ALA A 16 10.97 -47.58 18.01
C ALA A 16 11.93 -46.45 17.59
N ALA A 17 12.41 -46.48 16.36
CA ALA A 17 13.07 -45.35 15.74
C ALA A 17 12.03 -44.23 15.58
N VAL A 18 12.08 -43.25 16.47
CA VAL A 18 11.35 -41.99 16.31
C VAL A 18 12.03 -41.24 15.17
N ILE A 19 11.53 -41.45 13.96
CA ILE A 19 11.86 -40.61 12.82
C ILE A 19 11.22 -39.26 13.10
N SER A 20 11.99 -38.35 13.70
CA SER A 20 11.65 -36.94 13.80
C SER A 20 11.67 -36.38 12.37
N LEU A 21 10.52 -36.39 11.69
CA LEU A 21 10.35 -35.57 10.51
C LEU A 21 10.65 -34.12 10.90
N PRO A 22 11.44 -33.36 10.12
CA PRO A 22 11.49 -31.92 10.34
C PRO A 22 10.05 -31.43 10.16
N ALA A 23 9.51 -30.79 11.20
CA ALA A 23 8.35 -29.95 11.02
C ALA A 23 8.71 -29.01 9.87
N ILE A 24 8.04 -29.17 8.73
CA ILE A 24 7.97 -28.10 7.74
C ILE A 24 7.36 -26.96 8.53
N GLY A 25 8.21 -26.05 8.99
CA GLY A 25 7.82 -24.96 9.85
C GLY A 25 6.78 -24.16 9.10
N CYS A 26 5.51 -24.40 9.43
CA CYS A 26 4.42 -23.51 9.13
C CYS A 26 4.64 -22.31 10.04
N GLY A 27 5.63 -21.47 9.69
CA GLY A 27 5.73 -20.13 10.24
C GLY A 27 4.40 -19.43 10.00
N PRO A 28 3.99 -18.49 10.87
CA PRO A 28 2.73 -17.80 10.67
C PRO A 28 2.70 -17.22 9.26
N ARG A 29 1.75 -17.71 8.43
CA ARG A 29 1.57 -17.21 7.08
C ARG A 29 1.06 -15.77 7.20
N LEU A 30 1.73 -14.85 6.53
CA LEU A 30 1.22 -13.48 6.40
C LEU A 30 -0.10 -13.55 5.63
N ASP A 31 -1.19 -13.32 6.34
CA ASP A 31 -2.54 -13.32 5.78
C ASP A 31 -3.27 -12.06 6.21
N LEU A 32 -2.81 -10.91 5.69
CA LEU A 32 -3.60 -9.69 5.74
C LEU A 32 -4.90 -9.97 4.96
N ASN A 33 -5.94 -10.34 5.72
CA ASN A 33 -7.25 -10.84 5.27
C ASN A 33 -7.55 -10.49 3.81
N GLU A 34 -7.67 -11.51 2.95
CA GLU A 34 -8.04 -11.30 1.56
C GLU A 34 -9.35 -10.49 1.45
N GLY A 35 -9.26 -9.31 0.85
CA GLY A 35 -10.42 -8.44 0.59
C GLY A 35 -10.78 -7.46 1.71
N GLN A 36 -10.08 -7.44 2.84
CA GLN A 36 -10.35 -6.49 3.93
C GLN A 36 -9.15 -5.57 4.20
N VAL A 37 -9.44 -4.28 4.39
CA VAL A 37 -8.45 -3.32 4.89
C VAL A 37 -8.11 -3.67 6.34
N SER A 38 -6.84 -3.92 6.63
CA SER A 38 -6.36 -4.01 8.02
C SER A 38 -5.90 -2.62 8.46
N THR A 39 -6.51 -2.08 9.52
CA THR A 39 -6.20 -0.73 10.03
C THR A 39 -5.52 -0.81 11.39
N LEU A 40 -4.49 0.01 11.60
CA LEU A 40 -3.72 0.13 12.83
C LEU A 40 -3.60 1.58 13.26
N THR A 41 -4.04 1.89 14.48
CA THR A 41 -3.67 3.13 15.16
C THR A 41 -2.48 2.88 16.08
N ILE A 42 -1.44 3.69 15.96
CA ILE A 42 -0.21 3.59 16.74
C ILE A 42 0.22 4.97 17.23
N TYR A 43 0.61 5.07 18.50
CA TYR A 43 1.06 6.34 19.06
C TYR A 43 2.55 6.56 18.78
N GLN A 44 2.98 7.81 18.81
CA GLN A 44 4.39 8.19 18.69
C GLN A 44 5.28 7.38 19.64
N ARG A 45 6.46 6.96 19.14
CA ARG A 45 7.46 6.14 19.87
C ARG A 45 6.97 4.76 20.31
N GLU A 46 5.84 4.28 19.80
CA GLU A 46 5.39 2.91 20.04
C GLU A 46 5.84 1.94 18.95
N CYS A 47 5.83 0.66 19.30
CA CYS A 47 5.89 -0.46 18.37
C CYS A 47 4.65 -1.33 18.58
N ARG A 48 3.94 -1.65 17.49
CA ARG A 48 2.75 -2.52 17.52
C ARG A 48 2.82 -3.57 16.43
N LYS A 49 2.28 -4.75 16.72
CA LYS A 49 2.02 -5.79 15.72
C LYS A 49 0.94 -5.31 14.75
N VAL A 50 1.12 -5.59 13.46
CA VAL A 50 0.13 -5.26 12.44
C VAL A 50 -1.06 -6.22 12.57
N PRO A 51 -2.31 -5.72 12.71
CA PRO A 51 -3.48 -6.58 12.75
C PRO A 51 -3.62 -7.41 11.49
N ALA A 52 -4.19 -8.61 11.60
CA ALA A 52 -4.28 -9.60 10.52
C ALA A 52 -2.92 -10.06 9.94
N SER A 53 -1.77 -9.61 10.45
CA SER A 53 -0.49 -10.13 9.96
C SER A 53 -0.12 -11.48 10.60
N ASN A 54 -0.94 -12.05 11.49
CA ASN A 54 -0.57 -13.23 12.29
C ASN A 54 0.75 -13.08 13.07
N GLY A 55 1.09 -11.84 13.47
CA GLY A 55 2.34 -11.53 14.17
C GLY A 55 3.58 -11.48 13.28
N THR A 56 3.44 -11.61 11.97
CA THR A 56 4.55 -11.54 11.00
C THR A 56 5.15 -10.15 10.82
N LEU A 57 4.44 -9.10 11.22
CA LEU A 57 4.80 -7.71 10.98
C LEU A 57 4.66 -6.88 12.25
N THR A 58 5.65 -6.02 12.46
CA THR A 58 5.63 -4.98 13.48
C THR A 58 5.90 -3.63 12.86
N LEU A 59 5.08 -2.65 13.21
CA LEU A 59 5.23 -1.25 12.82
C LEU A 59 5.70 -0.46 14.04
N SER A 60 6.76 0.32 13.88
CA SER A 60 7.28 1.23 14.90
C SER A 60 7.22 2.66 14.40
N LEU A 61 6.81 3.58 15.26
CA LEU A 61 6.87 5.01 15.00
C LEU A 61 8.03 5.65 15.73
N GLY A 62 8.76 6.51 15.04
CA GLY A 62 9.63 7.50 15.64
C GLY A 62 8.83 8.73 16.07
N ASP A 63 9.48 9.89 16.00
CA ASP A 63 8.85 11.17 16.30
C ASP A 63 7.89 11.59 15.18
N ILE A 64 6.71 12.07 15.59
CA ILE A 64 5.78 12.84 14.78
C ILE A 64 6.17 14.30 14.96
N SER A 65 6.44 15.00 13.87
CA SER A 65 6.93 16.38 13.92
C SER A 65 6.37 17.17 12.74
N GLY A 66 5.46 18.10 13.03
CA GLY A 66 4.65 18.75 12.00
C GLY A 66 3.79 17.72 11.26
N SER A 67 3.91 17.66 9.93
CA SER A 67 3.12 16.78 9.04
C SER A 67 3.84 15.50 8.59
N ARG A 68 4.86 15.07 9.34
CA ARG A 68 5.66 13.89 9.01
C ARG A 68 5.90 12.99 10.22
N VAL A 69 6.16 11.72 9.93
CA VAL A 69 6.54 10.69 10.91
C VAL A 69 7.60 9.77 10.34
N LEU A 70 8.53 9.32 11.18
CA LEU A 70 9.48 8.25 10.83
C LEU A 70 8.85 6.89 11.14
N VAL A 71 8.86 5.99 10.17
CA VAL A 71 8.19 4.69 10.25
C VAL A 71 9.19 3.59 9.99
N THR A 72 9.21 2.58 10.85
CA THR A 72 9.96 1.34 10.64
C THR A 72 8.98 0.18 10.56
N LEU A 73 9.06 -0.61 9.50
CA LEU A 73 8.32 -1.85 9.37
C LEU A 73 9.32 -3.00 9.38
N ALA A 74 9.13 -3.96 10.25
CA ALA A 74 10.00 -5.12 10.38
C ALA A 74 9.20 -6.42 10.31
N ASP A 75 9.86 -7.49 9.85
CA ASP A 75 9.31 -8.84 9.89
C ASP A 75 9.33 -9.42 11.32
N GLN A 76 8.78 -10.62 11.48
CA GLN A 76 8.76 -11.38 12.75
C GLN A 76 10.13 -11.64 13.39
N ARG A 77 11.21 -11.54 12.61
CA ARG A 77 12.59 -11.72 13.09
C ARG A 77 13.23 -10.39 13.49
N GLY A 78 12.48 -9.28 13.39
CA GLY A 78 12.98 -7.94 13.61
C GLY A 78 13.84 -7.41 12.46
N LYS A 79 13.89 -8.10 11.31
CA LYS A 79 14.60 -7.59 10.14
C LYS A 79 13.77 -6.47 9.51
N PRO A 80 14.33 -5.27 9.32
CA PRO A 80 13.58 -4.17 8.72
C PRO A 80 13.24 -4.50 7.26
N ILE A 81 11.97 -4.37 6.91
CA ILE A 81 11.46 -4.31 5.54
C ILE A 81 11.73 -2.91 4.98
N PHE A 82 11.47 -1.89 5.79
CA PHE A 82 12.04 -0.55 5.62
C PHE A 82 12.34 0.05 6.99
N ASP A 83 13.45 0.78 7.06
CA ASP A 83 13.95 1.37 8.29
C ASP A 83 13.83 2.90 8.25
N ARG A 84 13.28 3.49 9.31
CA ARG A 84 13.15 4.95 9.52
C ARG A 84 12.69 5.73 8.29
N LYS A 85 11.70 5.23 7.57
CA LYS A 85 11.16 5.90 6.38
C LYS A 85 10.28 7.08 6.79
N GLU A 86 10.57 8.28 6.28
CA GLU A 86 9.67 9.44 6.43
C GLU A 86 8.37 9.19 5.64
N MET A 87 7.24 9.42 6.30
CA MET A 87 5.90 9.36 5.70
C MET A 87 5.05 10.57 6.14
N ARG A 88 4.16 11.00 5.24
CA ARG A 88 3.13 12.03 5.42
C ARG A 88 1.73 11.43 5.23
N GLU A 89 0.70 12.12 5.71
CA GLU A 89 -0.68 11.71 5.44
C GLU A 89 -0.93 11.57 3.92
N GLY A 90 -1.48 10.43 3.51
CA GLY A 90 -1.66 10.06 2.11
C GLY A 90 -0.48 9.29 1.48
N ASP A 91 0.69 9.26 2.13
CA ASP A 91 1.83 8.50 1.62
C ASP A 91 1.54 7.00 1.63
N ARG A 92 2.08 6.31 0.63
CA ARG A 92 2.02 4.85 0.50
C ARG A 92 3.37 4.23 0.20
N ARG A 93 3.52 2.96 0.56
CA ARG A 93 4.66 2.11 0.23
C ARG A 93 4.20 0.73 -0.18
N VAL A 94 4.76 0.23 -1.29
CA VAL A 94 4.64 -1.17 -1.68
C VAL A 94 5.74 -1.94 -0.99
N ILE A 95 5.39 -3.05 -0.35
CA ILE A 95 6.32 -3.99 0.27
C ILE A 95 6.09 -5.38 -0.33
N GLU A 96 7.16 -6.15 -0.45
CA GLU A 96 7.07 -7.55 -0.90
C GLU A 96 7.37 -8.49 0.27
N LEU A 97 6.44 -9.41 0.52
CA LEU A 97 6.50 -10.39 1.61
C LEU A 97 6.00 -11.73 1.07
N ASP A 98 6.78 -12.80 1.23
CA ASP A 98 6.45 -14.14 0.73
C ASP A 98 6.02 -14.15 -0.76
N LYS A 99 6.75 -13.38 -1.60
CA LYS A 99 6.47 -13.19 -3.04
C LYS A 99 5.11 -12.55 -3.35
N ARG A 100 4.48 -11.93 -2.37
CA ARG A 100 3.23 -11.18 -2.50
C ARG A 100 3.51 -9.70 -2.20
N LYS A 101 2.85 -8.82 -2.96
CA LYS A 101 2.96 -7.38 -2.76
C LYS A 101 1.81 -6.86 -1.91
N TYR A 102 2.15 -5.99 -0.97
CA TYR A 102 1.21 -5.32 -0.09
C TYR A 102 1.45 -3.82 -0.13
N VAL A 103 0.39 -3.05 0.09
CA VAL A 103 0.46 -1.60 0.22
C VAL A 103 0.23 -1.24 1.68
N VAL A 104 1.15 -0.44 2.22
CA VAL A 104 1.01 0.24 3.50
C VAL A 104 0.77 1.71 3.21
N TRP A 105 -0.28 2.31 3.75
CA TRP A 105 -0.53 3.74 3.58
C TRP A 105 -0.89 4.42 4.89
N LEU A 106 -0.50 5.68 5.00
CA LEU A 106 -0.74 6.52 6.17
C LEU A 106 -2.07 7.27 5.95
N ASP A 107 -3.14 6.78 6.58
CA ASP A 107 -4.50 7.36 6.47
C ASP A 107 -4.59 8.72 7.15
N ARG A 108 -3.99 8.82 8.33
CA ARG A 108 -4.11 10.00 9.18
C ARG A 108 -2.88 10.19 10.04
N LEU A 109 -2.43 11.43 10.17
CA LEU A 109 -1.37 11.83 11.09
C LEU A 109 -1.85 12.96 12.00
N VAL A 110 -1.87 12.73 13.31
CA VAL A 110 -2.34 13.71 14.29
C VAL A 110 -1.22 14.09 15.24
N ASN A 111 -0.90 15.40 15.23
CA ASN A 111 0.00 16.04 16.17
C ASN A 111 -0.81 16.97 17.07
N LEU A 112 -0.94 16.62 18.34
CA LEU A 112 -1.77 17.34 19.30
C LEU A 112 -0.89 18.11 20.28
N PHE A 113 -1.26 19.36 20.54
CA PHE A 113 -0.63 20.13 21.62
C PHE A 113 -0.88 19.51 23.00
N ALA A 114 -2.06 18.93 23.20
CA ALA A 114 -2.43 18.19 24.40
C ALA A 114 -3.07 16.85 24.00
N GLY A 115 -2.54 15.75 24.53
CA GLY A 115 -2.91 14.40 24.13
C GLY A 115 -1.69 13.60 23.69
N ARG A 116 -1.92 12.47 23.02
CA ARG A 116 -0.84 11.63 22.48
C ARG A 116 -0.89 11.70 20.97
N ASP A 117 0.24 12.06 20.37
CA ASP A 117 0.40 12.04 18.92
C ASP A 117 0.24 10.61 18.40
N TYR A 118 -0.47 10.48 17.30
CA TYR A 118 -0.75 9.17 16.72
C TYR A 118 -0.86 9.23 15.21
N ALA A 119 -0.68 8.06 14.60
CA ALA A 119 -0.93 7.84 13.20
C ALA A 119 -1.84 6.64 13.02
N GLN A 120 -2.66 6.70 11.98
CA GLN A 120 -3.48 5.60 11.50
C GLN A 120 -2.92 5.10 10.18
N PHE A 121 -2.60 3.82 10.13
CA PHE A 121 -2.14 3.14 8.93
C PHE A 121 -3.16 2.12 8.51
N SER A 122 -3.17 1.84 7.21
CA SER A 122 -3.90 0.71 6.67
C SER A 122 -3.03 -0.12 5.74
N PHE A 123 -3.39 -1.40 5.64
CA PHE A 123 -2.65 -2.45 4.97
C PHE A 123 -3.61 -3.25 4.10
N MET A 124 -3.17 -3.57 2.88
CA MET A 124 -3.92 -4.40 1.93
C MET A 124 -2.96 -5.06 0.94
N ARG A 125 -3.38 -6.13 0.27
CA ARG A 125 -2.67 -6.64 -0.91
C ARG A 125 -2.67 -5.61 -2.04
N GLU A 126 -1.59 -5.54 -2.80
CA GLU A 126 -1.44 -4.55 -3.88
C GLU A 126 -2.52 -4.72 -4.95
N ASP A 127 -2.78 -5.94 -5.41
CA ASP A 127 -3.76 -6.25 -6.45
C ASP A 127 -5.20 -5.87 -6.06
N GLN A 128 -5.52 -5.95 -4.76
CA GLN A 128 -6.82 -5.53 -4.22
C GLN A 128 -6.87 -4.01 -3.98
N TRP A 129 -5.73 -3.40 -3.67
CA TRP A 129 -5.63 -1.96 -3.44
C TRP A 129 -5.73 -1.15 -4.74
N GLN A 130 -5.18 -1.64 -5.86
CA GLN A 130 -5.24 -0.94 -7.16
C GLN A 130 -6.67 -0.50 -7.54
N PRO A 131 -7.68 -1.39 -7.63
CA PRO A 131 -9.03 -1.00 -8.04
C PRO A 131 -9.69 -0.06 -7.03
N VAL A 132 -9.49 -0.28 -5.73
CA VAL A 132 -10.02 0.60 -4.67
C VAL A 132 -9.45 2.01 -4.80
N ALA A 133 -8.13 2.13 -5.00
CA ALA A 133 -7.46 3.42 -5.13
C ALA A 133 -7.88 4.17 -6.40
N ILE A 134 -8.03 3.46 -7.52
CA ILE A 134 -8.54 4.02 -8.78
C ILE A 134 -9.96 4.59 -8.58
N GLN A 135 -10.86 3.81 -7.97
CA GLN A 135 -12.23 4.27 -7.74
C GLN A 135 -12.29 5.47 -6.79
N ARG A 136 -11.45 5.52 -5.75
CA ARG A 136 -11.34 6.69 -4.86
C ARG A 136 -10.93 7.96 -5.61
N ILE A 137 -10.01 7.87 -6.56
CA ILE A 137 -9.64 9.02 -7.41
C ILE A 137 -10.81 9.46 -8.27
N ILE A 138 -11.48 8.53 -8.93
CA ILE A 138 -12.61 8.86 -9.80
C ILE A 138 -13.72 9.54 -9.00
N ALA A 139 -14.03 9.02 -7.80
CA ALA A 139 -15.01 9.61 -6.90
C ALA A 139 -14.60 11.03 -6.43
N ARG A 140 -13.30 11.25 -6.14
CA ARG A 140 -12.78 12.59 -5.80
C ARG A 140 -12.93 13.58 -6.95
N ILE A 141 -12.67 13.14 -8.19
CA ILE A 141 -12.89 13.97 -9.39
C ILE A 141 -14.37 14.29 -9.54
N GLU A 142 -15.23 13.28 -9.44
CA GLU A 142 -16.69 13.41 -9.60
C GLU A 142 -17.33 14.37 -8.59
N ALA A 143 -16.85 14.36 -7.35
CA ALA A 143 -17.33 15.21 -6.26
C ALA A 143 -16.70 16.61 -6.25
N SER A 144 -15.69 16.87 -7.09
CA SER A 144 -15.01 18.17 -7.13
C SER A 144 -15.86 19.24 -7.79
N GLU A 145 -15.86 20.44 -7.21
CA GLU A 145 -16.45 21.65 -7.78
C GLU A 145 -15.48 22.40 -8.72
N ASP A 146 -14.23 21.92 -8.84
CA ASP A 146 -13.25 22.50 -9.76
C ASP A 146 -13.65 22.29 -11.23
N VAL A 147 -13.17 23.16 -12.12
CA VAL A 147 -13.39 23.04 -13.57
C VAL A 147 -12.22 22.30 -14.20
N PHE A 148 -12.49 21.24 -14.94
CA PHE A 148 -11.47 20.42 -15.60
C PHE A 148 -11.35 20.81 -17.07
N ILE A 149 -10.13 20.84 -17.59
CA ILE A 149 -9.86 21.17 -18.98
C ILE A 149 -9.27 19.95 -19.69
N ARG A 150 -10.01 19.44 -20.67
CA ARG A 150 -9.65 18.31 -21.52
C ARG A 150 -9.54 18.79 -22.96
N ASN A 151 -8.35 18.69 -23.55
CA ASN A 151 -8.08 19.10 -24.93
C ASN A 151 -8.59 20.53 -25.24
N GLY A 152 -8.33 21.46 -24.30
CA GLY A 152 -8.79 22.86 -24.40
C GLY A 152 -10.26 23.11 -24.05
N GLN A 153 -11.07 22.08 -23.81
CA GLN A 153 -12.48 22.23 -23.45
C GLN A 153 -12.72 22.07 -21.95
N GLU A 154 -13.47 23.00 -21.37
CA GLU A 154 -13.90 22.93 -19.98
C GLU A 154 -14.99 21.85 -19.79
N CYS A 155 -14.92 21.13 -18.67
CA CYS A 155 -15.89 20.11 -18.28
C CYS A 155 -15.98 20.01 -16.75
N SER A 156 -17.11 19.50 -16.26
CA SER A 156 -17.33 19.27 -14.83
C SER A 156 -16.62 18.02 -14.34
N GLY A 157 -16.42 17.92 -13.02
CA GLY A 157 -15.92 16.70 -12.38
C GLY A 157 -16.73 15.46 -12.73
N LYS A 158 -18.07 15.56 -12.74
CA LYS A 158 -18.97 14.48 -13.16
C LYS A 158 -18.72 14.03 -14.60
N ALA A 159 -18.61 14.97 -15.54
CA ALA A 159 -18.34 14.67 -16.94
C ALA A 159 -16.96 14.01 -17.14
N LEU A 160 -15.93 14.51 -16.44
CA LEU A 160 -14.60 13.92 -16.48
C LEU A 160 -14.58 12.51 -15.87
N ALA A 161 -15.29 12.29 -14.76
CA ALA A 161 -15.38 10.97 -14.13
C ALA A 161 -16.02 9.92 -15.05
N VAL A 162 -17.11 10.27 -15.74
CA VAL A 162 -17.72 9.41 -16.77
C VAL A 162 -16.71 9.08 -17.87
N HIS A 163 -16.00 10.09 -18.39
CA HIS A 163 -14.99 9.91 -19.43
C HIS A 163 -13.84 8.98 -18.97
N ILE A 164 -13.35 9.15 -17.73
CA ILE A 164 -12.28 8.30 -17.17
C ILE A 164 -12.76 6.86 -17.00
N ARG A 165 -14.00 6.65 -16.51
CA ARG A 165 -14.60 5.30 -16.39
C ARG A 165 -14.70 4.61 -17.75
N GLN A 166 -15.13 5.32 -18.79
CA GLN A 166 -15.18 4.80 -20.16
C GLN A 166 -13.79 4.41 -20.67
N LYS A 167 -12.77 5.25 -20.45
CA LYS A 167 -11.38 4.92 -20.80
C LYS A 167 -10.87 3.69 -20.05
N LEU A 168 -11.24 3.55 -18.77
CA LEU A 168 -10.84 2.41 -17.94
C LEU A 168 -11.48 1.12 -18.46
N ALA A 169 -12.80 1.13 -18.72
CA ALA A 169 -13.52 -0.03 -19.27
C ALA A 169 -12.94 -0.52 -20.61
N PHE A 170 -12.47 0.40 -21.46
CA PHE A 170 -11.78 0.03 -22.71
C PHE A 170 -10.42 -0.66 -22.46
N LYS A 171 -9.78 -0.38 -21.32
CA LYS A 171 -8.49 -0.96 -20.92
C LYS A 171 -8.61 -2.22 -20.07
N GLU A 172 -9.78 -2.58 -19.55
CA GLU A 172 -10.00 -3.71 -18.61
C GLU A 172 -9.58 -5.09 -19.17
N GLY A 173 -9.24 -5.21 -20.46
CA GLY A 173 -8.53 -6.38 -20.99
C GLY A 173 -7.06 -6.49 -20.54
N ALA A 174 -6.52 -5.50 -19.83
CA ALA A 174 -5.17 -5.47 -19.26
C ALA A 174 -5.22 -5.04 -17.80
N ASP A 175 -4.43 -5.70 -16.93
CA ASP A 175 -4.29 -5.32 -15.51
C ASP A 175 -3.71 -3.90 -15.40
N VAL A 176 -4.58 -2.90 -15.20
CA VAL A 176 -4.18 -1.50 -15.06
C VAL A 176 -3.66 -1.25 -13.65
N THR A 177 -2.39 -0.92 -13.52
CA THR A 177 -1.82 -0.45 -12.25
C THR A 177 -2.27 0.97 -11.93
N PHE A 178 -2.32 1.37 -10.66
CA PHE A 178 -2.65 2.74 -10.26
C PHE A 178 -1.73 3.77 -10.92
N ASP A 179 -0.43 3.47 -11.01
CA ASP A 179 0.54 4.39 -11.62
C ASP A 179 0.25 4.55 -13.11
N GLN A 180 -0.07 3.45 -13.81
CA GLN A 180 -0.50 3.50 -15.21
C GLN A 180 -1.83 4.23 -15.36
N PHE A 181 -2.78 4.02 -14.44
CA PHE A 181 -4.05 4.74 -14.41
C PHE A 181 -3.81 6.25 -14.31
N VAL A 182 -3.03 6.72 -13.33
CA VAL A 182 -2.79 8.16 -13.16
C VAL A 182 -2.04 8.72 -14.38
N LYS A 183 -0.97 8.07 -14.82
CA LYS A 183 -0.08 8.58 -15.87
C LYS A 183 -0.72 8.56 -17.27
N GLU A 184 -1.44 7.50 -17.61
CA GLU A 184 -1.88 7.25 -18.99
C GLU A 184 -3.41 7.39 -19.16
N ILE A 185 -4.20 7.18 -18.11
CA ILE A 185 -5.67 7.17 -18.19
C ILE A 185 -6.27 8.46 -17.64
N ALA A 186 -5.93 8.85 -16.42
CA ALA A 186 -6.54 10.00 -15.77
C ALA A 186 -5.96 11.31 -16.30
N SER A 187 -4.63 11.41 -16.47
CA SER A 187 -3.96 12.71 -16.58
C SER A 187 -3.79 13.26 -18.01
N LYS A 188 -4.06 12.47 -19.05
CA LYS A 188 -3.88 12.91 -20.44
C LYS A 188 -4.79 12.20 -21.43
N SER A 189 -4.91 12.80 -22.61
CA SER A 189 -5.56 12.21 -23.77
C SER A 189 -4.74 11.03 -24.30
N LEU A 190 -5.39 9.89 -24.54
CA LEU A 190 -4.73 8.75 -25.21
C LEU A 190 -4.55 9.03 -26.72
N THR A 191 -5.42 9.84 -27.31
CA THR A 191 -5.41 10.14 -28.74
C THR A 191 -4.42 11.25 -29.10
N THR A 192 -4.37 12.32 -28.30
CA THR A 192 -3.56 13.51 -28.57
C THR A 192 -2.31 13.62 -27.69
N GLY A 193 -2.22 12.83 -26.62
CA GLY A 193 -1.13 12.93 -25.63
C GLY A 193 -1.22 14.16 -24.70
N GLU A 194 -2.14 15.09 -24.96
CA GLU A 194 -2.26 16.34 -24.20
C GLU A 194 -2.67 16.11 -22.74
N ALA A 195 -1.94 16.76 -21.84
CA ALA A 195 -2.21 16.71 -20.41
C ALA A 195 -3.50 17.47 -20.05
N TYR A 196 -4.34 16.85 -19.23
CA TYR A 196 -5.52 17.47 -18.66
C TYR A 196 -5.12 18.46 -17.57
N ARG A 197 -5.93 19.51 -17.40
CA ARG A 197 -5.68 20.56 -16.41
C ARG A 197 -6.90 20.75 -15.52
N VAL A 198 -6.68 21.38 -14.37
CA VAL A 198 -7.71 21.74 -13.41
C VAL A 198 -7.60 23.22 -13.13
N LYS A 199 -8.71 23.94 -13.27
CA LYS A 199 -8.92 25.27 -12.75
C LYS A 199 -9.52 25.11 -11.36
N THR A 200 -8.66 25.27 -10.36
CA THR A 200 -9.07 25.20 -8.95
C THR A 200 -10.04 26.33 -8.61
N SER A 201 -10.88 26.13 -7.60
CA SER A 201 -11.76 27.18 -7.04
C SER A 201 -11.02 28.47 -6.68
N GLY A 202 -9.74 28.37 -6.30
CA GLY A 202 -8.83 29.50 -6.07
C GLY A 202 -8.28 30.17 -7.35
N GLY A 203 -8.80 29.83 -8.53
CA GLY A 203 -8.43 30.43 -9.81
C GLY A 203 -7.10 29.94 -10.41
N ARG A 204 -6.36 29.05 -9.73
CA ARG A 204 -5.09 28.52 -10.25
C ARG A 204 -5.34 27.42 -11.26
N MET A 205 -4.53 27.42 -12.31
CA MET A 205 -4.46 26.36 -13.30
C MET A 205 -3.32 25.39 -12.96
N VAL A 206 -3.65 24.12 -12.77
CA VAL A 206 -2.67 23.05 -12.46
C VAL A 206 -2.84 21.86 -13.39
N LYS A 207 -1.78 21.06 -13.59
CA LYS A 207 -1.91 19.76 -14.28
C LYS A 207 -2.78 18.82 -13.42
N LEU A 208 -3.61 17.99 -14.05
CA LEU A 208 -4.46 17.04 -13.33
C LEU A 208 -3.65 16.03 -12.52
N ALA A 209 -2.51 15.55 -13.03
CA ALA A 209 -1.59 14.69 -12.29
C ALA A 209 -1.17 15.33 -10.95
N THR A 210 -0.75 16.60 -10.99
CA THR A 210 -0.36 17.36 -9.79
C THR A 210 -1.53 17.54 -8.83
N TRP A 211 -2.74 17.84 -9.34
CA TRP A 211 -3.95 17.97 -8.52
C TRP A 211 -4.32 16.65 -7.81
N LEU A 212 -4.06 15.52 -8.45
CA LEU A 212 -4.23 14.19 -7.87
C LEU A 212 -3.16 13.82 -6.82
N GLY A 213 -2.19 14.70 -6.56
CA GLY A 213 -1.07 14.41 -5.66
C GLY A 213 -0.04 13.47 -6.28
N TRP A 214 -0.05 13.35 -7.61
CA TRP A 214 0.96 12.59 -8.36
C TRP A 214 2.04 13.56 -8.82
N GLU A 215 3.11 13.64 -8.04
CA GLU A 215 4.30 14.37 -8.42
C GLU A 215 5.10 13.47 -9.38
N SER A 216 5.09 13.79 -10.66
CA SER A 216 6.11 13.26 -11.56
C SER A 216 7.43 13.85 -11.09
N GLU A 217 8.27 13.06 -10.43
CA GLU A 217 9.68 13.42 -10.28
C GLU A 217 10.21 13.78 -11.68
N LYS A 218 10.56 15.06 -11.84
CA LYS A 218 11.20 15.71 -12.99
C LYS A 218 10.32 16.03 -14.20
N GLU A 219 9.79 17.24 -14.18
CA GLU A 219 9.76 18.07 -15.40
C GLU A 219 10.26 19.46 -15.01
N THR A 220 11.58 19.55 -14.80
CA THR A 220 12.28 20.84 -14.88
C THR A 220 11.97 21.44 -16.23
N THR A 221 11.26 22.56 -16.18
CA THR A 221 11.01 23.50 -17.25
C THR A 221 12.25 23.70 -18.12
N THR A 222 12.20 23.20 -19.35
CA THR A 222 12.92 23.80 -20.48
C THR A 222 11.92 24.00 -21.61
N SER A 223 11.22 25.12 -21.55
CA SER A 223 10.59 25.81 -22.67
C SER A 223 11.08 27.26 -22.58
N ALA A 224 11.63 27.93 -23.58
CA ALA A 224 11.76 27.68 -25.02
C ALA A 224 12.89 28.62 -25.55
N PRO A 225 13.22 28.61 -26.86
CA PRO A 225 14.37 29.32 -27.44
C PRO A 225 14.07 30.81 -27.73
N ALA A 226 15.12 31.61 -27.86
CA ALA A 226 15.07 32.90 -28.54
C ALA A 226 16.34 33.05 -29.37
N ASP A 227 16.17 32.76 -30.66
CA ASP A 227 16.99 33.24 -31.75
C ASP A 227 16.80 34.78 -31.86
N ARG A 228 17.91 35.51 -31.78
CA ARG A 228 18.16 36.84 -32.39
C ARG A 228 19.64 37.19 -32.27
#